data_AF-W0V1Z3-F1
#
_entry.id   AF-W0V1Z3-F1
#
_cell.length_a   1.000
_cell.length_b   1.000
_cell.length_c   1.000
_cell.angle_alpha   90.00
_cell.angle_beta   90.00
_cell.angle_gamma   90.00
#
_symmetry.space_group_name_H-M   'P 1'
#
loop_
_entity.id
_entity.type
_entity.pdbx_description
1 polymer ?
#
loop_
_entity_poly.entity_id
_entity_poly.type
_entity_poly.pdbx_seq_one_letter_code
_entity_poly.pdbx_strand_id
1 'polypeptide(L)'
;MGRAGLSVDTQQRIEVLMLQLKDLSKKSMQTRKQMMETADPATREVLMKALSELQDVERMVQAQIAQLQQSDQRRQEMREQAQQQEAAQRTNK
;
A
#
# COMPACT_ATOMS: atom_id res chain seq x y z
N MET A 1 23.26 7.41 3.40
CA MET A 1 22.02 8.01 2.86
C MET A 1 20.85 7.50 3.68
N GLY A 2 20.41 8.27 4.68
CA GLY A 2 19.32 7.86 5.56
C GLY A 2 17.99 7.93 4.81
N ARG A 3 17.20 6.85 4.83
CA ARG A 3 15.79 6.88 4.42
C ARG A 3 15.08 7.96 5.23
N ALA A 4 14.91 9.13 4.65
CA ALA A 4 14.10 10.19 5.21
C ALA A 4 12.65 9.68 5.29
N GLY A 5 12.06 9.78 6.48
CA GLY A 5 10.69 10.27 6.56
C GLY A 5 9.53 9.28 6.66
N LEU A 6 9.73 8.07 7.20
CA LEU A 6 8.58 7.26 7.62
C LEU A 6 8.68 6.94 9.12
N SER A 7 7.63 7.18 9.89
CA SER A 7 7.54 6.67 11.27
C SER A 7 7.69 5.15 11.30
N VAL A 8 8.39 4.61 12.31
CA VAL A 8 8.69 3.16 12.41
C VAL A 8 7.41 2.32 12.33
N ASP A 9 6.34 2.76 12.99
CA ASP A 9 5.02 2.12 12.93
C ASP A 9 4.40 2.13 11.53
N THR A 10 4.54 3.24 10.79
CA THR A 10 4.04 3.34 9.41
C THR A 10 4.86 2.47 8.46
N GLN A 11 6.18 2.38 8.65
CA GLN A 11 7.05 1.48 7.87
C GLN A 11 6.64 0.02 8.05
N GLN A 12 6.48 -0.44 9.29
CA GLN A 12 6.07 -1.81 9.60
C GLN A 12 4.70 -2.14 8.99
N ARG A 13 3.74 -1.21 9.08
CA ARG A 13 2.41 -1.40 8.49
C ARG A 13 2.46 -1.46 6.97
N ILE A 14 3.27 -0.62 6.32
CA ILE A 14 3.50 -0.69 4.88
C ILE A 14 4.13 -2.03 4.49
N GLU A 15 5.11 -2.53 5.24
CA GLU A 15 5.74 -3.83 4.96
C GLU A 15 4.73 -4.98 5.02
N VAL A 16 3.86 -5.01 6.03
CA VAL A 16 2.78 -6.00 6.14
C VAL A 16 1.82 -5.92 4.94
N LEU A 17 1.41 -4.71 4.55
CA LEU A 17 0.54 -4.50 3.39
C LEU A 17 1.23 -4.92 2.08
N MET A 18 2.54 -4.69 1.95
CA MET A 18 3.31 -5.16 0.79
C MET A 18 3.41 -6.69 0.73
N LEU A 19 3.56 -7.37 1.86
CA LEU A 19 3.50 -8.84 1.93
C LEU A 19 2.13 -9.35 1.50
N GLN A 20 1.05 -8.74 2.00
CA GLN A 20 -0.32 -9.07 1.58
C GLN A 20 -0.51 -8.88 0.08
N LEU A 21 -0.03 -7.77 -0.49
CA LEU A 21 -0.08 -7.51 -1.94
C LEU A 21 0.64 -8.60 -2.74
N LYS A 22 1.82 -9.04 -2.27
CA LYS A 22 2.60 -10.10 -2.92
C LYS A 22 1.83 -11.42 -2.95
N ASP A 23 1.17 -11.77 -1.84
CA ASP A 23 0.40 -13.01 -1.77
C ASP A 23 -0.90 -12.94 -2.57
N LEU A 24 -1.56 -11.78 -2.63
CA LEU A 24 -2.68 -11.54 -3.54
C LEU A 24 -2.26 -11.69 -5.00
N SER A 25 -1.13 -11.11 -5.40
CA SER A 25 -0.60 -11.22 -6.76
C SER A 25 -0.31 -12.66 -7.18
N LYS A 26 0.21 -13.49 -6.26
CA LYS A 26 0.39 -14.93 -6.51
C LYS A 26 -0.94 -15.64 -6.70
N LYS A 27 -1.95 -15.35 -5.88
CA LYS A 27 -3.29 -15.93 -6.02
C LYS A 27 -3.92 -15.53 -7.36
N SER A 28 -3.85 -14.25 -7.72
CA SER A 28 -4.32 -13.74 -9.02
C SER A 28 -3.65 -14.47 -10.19
N MET A 29 -2.34 -14.69 -10.13
CA MET A 29 -1.61 -15.45 -11.14
C MET A 29 -2.06 -16.91 -11.23
N GLN A 30 -2.25 -17.57 -10.08
CA GLN A 30 -2.74 -18.95 -10.02
C GLN A 30 -4.16 -19.08 -10.59
N THR A 31 -5.07 -18.16 -10.24
CA THR A 31 -6.44 -18.14 -10.77
C THR A 31 -6.44 -17.94 -12.29
N ARG A 32 -5.59 -17.04 -12.81
CA ARG A 32 -5.43 -16.86 -14.27
C ARG A 32 -4.95 -18.14 -14.95
N LYS A 33 -4.00 -18.86 -14.34
CA LYS A 33 -3.53 -20.13 -14.88
C LYS A 33 -4.66 -21.17 -14.92
N GLN A 34 -5.42 -21.30 -13.83
CA GLN A 34 -6.58 -22.20 -13.77
C GLN A 34 -7.66 -21.87 -14.82
N MET A 35 -7.87 -20.58 -15.11
CA MET A 35 -8.80 -20.16 -16.18
C MET A 35 -8.36 -20.61 -17.57
N MET A 36 -7.04 -20.58 -17.83
CA MET A 36 -6.48 -21.02 -19.12
C MET A 36 -6.54 -22.54 -19.27
N GLU A 37 -6.38 -23.27 -18.17
CA GLU A 37 -6.40 -24.75 -18.14
C GLU A 37 -7.82 -25.33 -18.09
N THR A 38 -8.81 -24.54 -17.65
CA THR A 38 -10.22 -24.93 -17.58
C THR A 38 -10.88 -24.94 -18.96
N ALA A 39 -11.45 -26.09 -19.32
CA ALA A 39 -12.30 -26.25 -20.50
C ALA A 39 -13.79 -25.97 -20.24
N ASP A 40 -14.23 -26.09 -18.99
CA ASP A 40 -15.62 -25.83 -18.58
C ASP A 40 -15.94 -24.33 -18.52
N PRO A 41 -16.88 -23.81 -19.32
CA PRO A 41 -17.27 -22.41 -19.29
C PRO A 41 -17.81 -21.94 -17.94
N ALA A 42 -18.55 -22.79 -17.21
CA ALA A 42 -19.12 -22.43 -15.92
C ALA A 42 -18.02 -22.23 -14.86
N THR A 43 -17.07 -23.15 -14.78
CA THR A 43 -15.88 -23.02 -13.94
C THR A 43 -15.06 -21.78 -14.34
N ARG A 44 -14.91 -21.49 -15.63
CA ARG A 44 -14.19 -20.29 -16.10
C ARG A 44 -14.86 -19.00 -15.61
N GLU A 45 -16.20 -18.92 -15.63
CA GLU A 45 -16.94 -17.76 -15.14
C GLU A 45 -16.73 -17.53 -13.63
N VAL A 46 -16.76 -18.60 -12.83
CA VAL A 46 -16.47 -18.52 -11.39
C VAL A 46 -15.06 -18.01 -11.13
N LEU A 47 -14.06 -18.53 -11.87
CA LEU A 47 -12.68 -18.09 -11.75
C LEU A 47 -12.48 -16.62 -12.19
N MET A 48 -13.23 -16.15 -13.20
CA MET A 48 -13.22 -14.74 -13.60
C MET A 48 -13.74 -13.82 -12.48
N LYS A 49 -14.83 -14.21 -11.80
CA LYS A 49 -15.36 -13.45 -10.65
C LYS A 49 -14.35 -13.41 -9.52
N ALA A 50 -13.78 -14.56 -9.15
CA ALA A 50 -12.73 -14.63 -8.13
C ALA A 50 -11.50 -13.78 -8.47
N LEU A 51 -11.10 -13.76 -9.76
CA LEU A 51 -9.99 -12.91 -10.20
C LEU A 51 -10.34 -11.42 -10.09
N SER A 52 -11.56 -11.01 -10.44
CA SER A 52 -12.01 -9.63 -10.28
C SER A 52 -11.97 -9.20 -8.82
N GLU A 53 -12.47 -10.04 -7.91
CA GLU A 53 -12.45 -9.77 -6.47
C GLU A 53 -11.02 -9.64 -5.94
N LEU A 54 -10.10 -10.53 -6.36
CA LEU A 54 -8.69 -10.42 -5.99
C LEU A 54 -8.07 -9.10 -6.47
N GLN A 55 -8.39 -8.67 -7.69
CA GLN A 55 -7.93 -7.39 -8.24
C GLN A 55 -8.50 -6.17 -7.50
N ASP A 56 -9.75 -6.25 -7.05
CA ASP A 56 -10.35 -5.22 -6.19
C ASP A 56 -9.62 -5.09 -4.86
N VAL A 57 -9.32 -6.22 -4.21
CA VAL A 57 -8.57 -6.23 -2.96
C VAL A 57 -7.14 -5.71 -3.17
N GLU A 58 -6.46 -6.07 -4.27
CA GLU A 58 -5.15 -5.52 -4.62
C GLU A 58 -5.19 -3.98 -4.72
N ARG A 59 -6.19 -3.43 -5.42
CA ARG A 59 -6.39 -1.98 -5.54
C ARG A 59 -6.62 -1.32 -4.18
N MET A 60 -7.41 -1.93 -3.31
CA MET A 60 -7.65 -1.42 -1.97
C MET A 60 -6.38 -1.39 -1.11
N VAL A 61 -5.57 -2.44 -1.17
CA VAL A 61 -4.29 -2.51 -0.44
C VAL A 61 -3.31 -1.46 -0.97
N GLN A 62 -3.22 -1.28 -2.28
CA GLN A 62 -2.39 -0.22 -2.88
C GLN A 62 -2.83 1.17 -2.44
N ALA A 63 -4.14 1.43 -2.41
CA ALA A 63 -4.69 2.70 -1.93
C ALA A 63 -4.34 2.94 -0.45
N GLN A 64 -4.40 1.91 0.41
CA GLN A 64 -4.01 2.03 1.81
C GLN A 64 -2.52 2.35 1.98
N ILE A 65 -1.64 1.73 1.19
CA ILE A 65 -0.20 2.04 1.20
C ILE A 65 0.01 3.50 0.82
N ALA A 66 -0.61 3.97 -0.27
CA ALA A 66 -0.48 5.35 -0.72
C ALA A 66 -0.99 6.35 0.34
N GLN A 67 -2.12 6.05 0.98
CA GLN A 67 -2.66 6.88 2.07
C GLN A 67 -1.73 6.95 3.27
N LEU A 68 -1.12 5.82 3.66
CA LEU A 68 -0.15 5.79 4.77
C LEU A 68 1.09 6.62 4.45
N GLN A 69 1.63 6.48 3.24
CA GLN A 69 2.79 7.27 2.79
C GLN A 69 2.48 8.76 2.77
N GLN A 70 1.36 9.17 2.18
CA GLN A 70 0.95 10.57 2.14
C GLN A 70 0.66 11.14 3.55
N SER A 71 0.04 10.35 4.42
CA SER A 71 -0.23 10.79 5.79
C SER A 71 1.04 11.00 6.58
N ASP A 72 2.06 10.17 6.38
CA ASP A 72 3.32 10.33 7.10
C ASP A 72 4.13 11.50 6.56
N GLN A 73 4.15 11.68 5.23
CA GLN A 73 4.77 12.84 4.60
C GLN A 73 4.17 14.16 5.12
N ARG A 74 2.83 14.27 5.17
CA ARG A 74 2.17 15.45 5.76
C ARG A 74 2.53 15.69 7.23
N ARG A 75 2.69 14.62 8.02
CA ARG A 75 3.11 14.73 9.42
C ARG A 75 4.53 15.24 9.54
N GLN A 76 5.43 14.79 8.67
CA GLN A 76 6.80 15.25 8.64
C GLN A 76 6.90 16.73 8.26
N GLU A 77 6.21 17.14 7.19
CA GLU A 77 6.17 18.54 6.74
C GLU A 77 5.68 19.47 7.87
N MET A 78 4.63 19.09 8.60
CA MET A 78 4.15 19.86 9.76
C MET A 78 5.18 19.94 10.89
N ARG A 79 5.93 18.87 11.17
CA ARG A 79 6.98 18.87 12.21
C ARG A 79 8.15 19.78 11.82
N GLU A 80 8.56 19.75 10.56
CA GLU A 80 9.62 20.61 10.05
C GLU A 80 9.22 22.09 10.10
N GLN A 81 7.97 22.41 9.74
CA GLN A 81 7.43 23.77 9.86
C GLN A 81 7.38 24.25 11.32
N ALA A 82 6.93 23.40 12.25
CA ALA A 82 6.91 23.74 13.67
C ALA A 82 8.31 24.01 14.22
N GLN A 83 9.30 23.18 13.85
CA GLN A 83 10.70 23.39 14.25
C GLN A 83 11.30 24.68 13.68
N GLN A 84 10.98 25.03 12.43
CA GLN A 84 11.43 26.28 11.82
C GLN A 84 10.82 27.50 12.52
N GLN A 85 9.54 27.44 12.89
CA GLN A 85 8.88 28.52 13.63
C GLN A 85 9.44 28.68 15.05
N GLU A 86 9.71 27.58 15.76
CA GLU A 86 10.36 27.62 17.08
C GLU A 86 11.79 28.17 17.00
N ALA A 87 12.56 27.78 15.99
CA ALA A 87 13.91 28.28 15.78
C ALA A 87 13.92 29.79 15.50
N ALA A 88 13.01 30.28 14.65
CA ALA A 88 12.87 31.71 14.32
C ALA A 88 12.43 32.58 15.52
N GLN A 89 11.66 32.00 16.46
CA GLN A 89 11.27 32.68 17.70
C GLN A 89 12.39 32.71 18.75
N ARG A 90 13.28 31.71 18.75
CA ARG A 90 14.43 31.66 19.68
C ARG A 90 15.58 32.58 19.27
N THR A 91 15.74 32.88 17.98
CA THR A 91 16.79 33.78 17.48
C THR A 91 16.42 35.27 17.55
N ASN A 92 15.15 35.61 17.79
CA ASN A 92 14.66 36.99 17.95
C ASN A 92 14.47 37.42 19.42
N LYS A 93 14.95 36.62 20.38
CA LYS A 93 15.05 36.96 21.81
C LYS A 93 16.50 37.09 22.21
#